data_AF-A0A9D4RJ67-F1
#
_entry.id   AF-A0A9D4RJ67-F1
#
_cell.length_a   1.000
_cell.length_b   1.000
_cell.length_c   1.000
_cell.angle_alpha   90.00
_cell.angle_beta   90.00
_cell.angle_gamma   90.00
#
_symmetry.space_group_name_H-M   'P 1'
#
loop_
_entity.id
_entity.type
_entity.pdbx_description
1 polymer ?
#
loop_
_entity_poly.entity_id
_entity_poly.type
_entity_poly.pdbx_seq_one_letter_code
_entity_poly.pdbx_strand_id
1 'polypeptide(L)'
;MRLNELLQRQGTPYKLNTNPCDVVCLSSDDFAATLGKRKLVCLLSVSKDNVIGLTRIINTTSKFYSISCMSPLRMVVSSYDDPRPARMLSVDGVESDFDHVTFPVKTYTIDESMCTYVQSKNTLVLTDRDAHTVYIYNTVNGTSRAVTNKNIREPSCACVGPNDTVLVYIKNKHAIAHLTIDGDVLDILINLVV
;
A
#
# COMPACT_ATOMS: atom_id res chain seq x y z
N MET A 1 -20.82 -27.15 -6.61
CA MET A 1 -19.85 -27.85 -5.75
C MET A 1 -19.05 -26.78 -5.03
N ARG A 2 -19.17 -26.69 -3.71
CA ARG A 2 -18.84 -25.47 -2.93
C ARG A 2 -17.34 -25.45 -2.60
N LEU A 3 -16.73 -24.26 -2.61
CA LEU A 3 -15.34 -23.94 -2.24
C LEU A 3 -14.78 -24.75 -1.05
N ASN A 4 -15.63 -25.12 -0.09
CA ASN A 4 -15.28 -25.95 1.06
C ASN A 4 -14.86 -27.40 0.72
N GLU A 5 -15.37 -28.00 -0.36
CA GLU A 5 -15.14 -29.42 -0.70
C GLU A 5 -13.77 -29.67 -1.35
N LEU A 6 -13.22 -28.67 -2.07
CA LEU A 6 -11.86 -28.70 -2.61
C LEU A 6 -10.80 -28.45 -1.53
N LEU A 7 -11.12 -27.58 -0.56
CA LEU A 7 -10.23 -27.20 0.55
C LEU A 7 -10.00 -28.31 1.58
N GLN A 8 -10.87 -29.34 1.64
CA GLN A 8 -10.71 -30.49 2.55
C GLN A 8 -9.82 -31.61 1.97
N ARG A 9 -9.77 -31.77 0.63
CA ARG A 9 -9.02 -32.87 0.00
C ARG A 9 -7.50 -32.69 0.01
N GLN A 10 -6.99 -31.48 0.24
CA GLN A 10 -5.55 -31.21 0.37
C GLN A 10 -5.06 -31.08 1.82
N GLY A 11 -5.82 -31.55 2.80
CA GLY A 11 -5.28 -31.78 4.15
C GLY A 11 -5.04 -30.53 5.00
N THR A 12 -5.32 -29.31 4.52
CA THR A 12 -5.79 -28.18 5.34
C THR A 12 -6.19 -27.00 4.45
N PRO A 13 -7.40 -26.42 4.59
CA PRO A 13 -7.72 -25.12 4.02
C PRO A 13 -6.72 -24.10 4.56
N TYR A 14 -5.96 -23.42 3.70
CA TYR A 14 -5.25 -22.22 4.15
C TYR A 14 -6.31 -21.16 4.50
N LYS A 15 -6.73 -21.16 5.76
CA LYS A 15 -7.38 -19.99 6.34
C LYS A 15 -6.29 -18.96 6.52
N LEU A 16 -6.47 -17.79 5.91
CA LEU A 16 -5.84 -16.59 6.43
C LEU A 16 -6.32 -16.44 7.87
N ASN A 17 -5.56 -16.98 8.82
CA ASN A 17 -5.88 -16.93 10.25
C ASN A 17 -5.81 -15.48 10.81
N THR A 18 -5.61 -14.50 9.94
CA THR A 18 -5.49 -13.08 10.19
C THR A 18 -6.04 -12.33 8.98
N ASN A 19 -6.87 -11.32 9.21
CA ASN A 19 -7.37 -10.45 8.14
C ASN A 19 -6.21 -9.71 7.48
N PRO A 20 -6.18 -9.62 6.13
CA PRO A 20 -5.26 -8.73 5.44
C PRO A 20 -5.42 -7.29 5.90
N CYS A 21 -4.32 -6.55 5.95
CA CYS A 21 -4.36 -5.09 6.14
C CYS A 21 -4.62 -4.40 4.81
N ASP A 22 -3.99 -4.87 3.74
CA ASP A 22 -4.14 -4.31 2.40
C ASP A 22 -3.93 -5.39 1.33
N VAL A 23 -4.50 -5.18 0.15
CA VAL A 23 -4.44 -6.10 -0.99
C VAL A 23 -4.25 -5.32 -2.27
N VAL A 24 -3.38 -5.81 -3.16
CA VAL A 24 -3.18 -5.23 -4.48
C VAL A 24 -3.23 -6.25 -5.59
N CYS A 25 -3.73 -5.82 -6.73
CA CYS A 25 -3.74 -6.57 -7.99
C CYS A 25 -2.38 -6.43 -8.70
N LEU A 26 -1.78 -7.57 -9.06
CA LEU A 26 -0.53 -7.65 -9.83
C LEU A 26 -0.78 -7.97 -11.31
N SER A 27 -1.81 -8.76 -11.59
CA SER A 27 -2.28 -9.17 -12.92
C SER A 27 -3.80 -9.41 -12.87
N SER A 28 -4.43 -9.82 -13.98
CA SER A 28 -5.88 -10.14 -13.99
C SER A 28 -6.30 -11.12 -12.90
N ASP A 29 -5.41 -12.06 -12.57
CA ASP A 29 -5.72 -13.19 -11.70
C ASP A 29 -4.78 -13.28 -10.49
N ASP A 30 -3.69 -12.49 -10.44
CA ASP A 30 -2.71 -12.53 -9.35
C ASP A 30 -2.80 -11.30 -8.44
N PHE A 31 -2.72 -11.56 -7.13
CA PHE A 31 -2.85 -10.55 -6.09
C PHE A 31 -1.77 -10.73 -5.03
N ALA A 32 -1.50 -9.67 -4.27
CA ALA A 32 -0.64 -9.70 -3.10
C ALA A 32 -1.34 -9.06 -1.90
N ALA A 33 -1.12 -9.62 -0.71
CA ALA A 33 -1.78 -9.18 0.53
C ALA A 33 -0.80 -9.07 1.69
N THR A 34 -0.88 -7.97 2.45
CA THR A 34 -0.14 -7.78 3.71
C THR A 34 -0.94 -8.33 4.89
N LEU A 35 -0.27 -8.95 5.86
CA LEU A 35 -0.92 -9.50 7.06
C LEU A 35 -0.58 -8.73 8.34
N GLY A 36 -0.43 -7.41 8.22
CA GLY A 36 -0.27 -6.48 9.34
C GLY A 36 0.83 -6.91 10.30
N LYS A 37 0.44 -7.53 11.42
CA LYS A 37 1.34 -7.95 12.51
C LYS A 37 2.34 -9.04 12.14
N ARG A 38 2.13 -9.73 11.02
CA ARG A 38 3.05 -10.76 10.54
C ARG A 38 4.08 -10.17 9.58
N LYS A 39 5.32 -10.64 9.70
CA LYS A 39 6.40 -10.32 8.76
C LYS A 39 6.32 -11.24 7.54
N LEU A 40 5.21 -11.15 6.81
CA LEU A 40 5.01 -11.88 5.57
C LEU A 40 4.02 -11.18 4.63
N VAL A 41 4.14 -11.48 3.34
CA VAL A 41 3.19 -11.12 2.29
C VAL A 41 2.70 -12.41 1.61
N CYS A 42 1.40 -12.52 1.37
CA CYS A 42 0.80 -13.64 0.66
C CYS A 42 0.59 -13.27 -0.80
N LEU A 43 1.05 -14.13 -1.72
CA LEU A 43 0.65 -14.08 -3.13
C LEU A 43 -0.54 -15.01 -3.34
N LEU A 44 -1.59 -14.48 -3.94
CA LEU A 44 -2.86 -15.14 -4.15
C LEU A 44 -3.16 -15.19 -5.64
N SER A 45 -3.93 -16.20 -6.05
CA SER A 45 -4.50 -16.28 -7.39
C SER A 45 -6.02 -16.41 -7.30
N VAL A 46 -6.73 -15.86 -8.28
CA VAL A 46 -8.17 -16.00 -8.44
C VAL A 46 -8.42 -16.84 -9.69
N SER A 47 -9.07 -17.99 -9.53
CA SER A 47 -9.43 -18.80 -10.69
C SER A 47 -10.62 -18.19 -11.45
N LYS A 48 -10.86 -18.68 -12.67
CA LYS A 48 -12.06 -18.33 -13.47
C LYS A 48 -13.37 -18.61 -12.75
N ASP A 49 -13.37 -19.53 -11.79
CA ASP A 49 -14.54 -19.88 -10.97
C ASP A 49 -14.63 -19.01 -9.68
N ASN A 50 -13.89 -17.89 -9.63
CA ASN A 50 -13.80 -16.98 -8.48
C ASN A 50 -13.30 -17.67 -7.19
N VAL A 51 -12.43 -18.67 -7.34
CA VAL A 51 -11.80 -19.34 -6.20
C VAL A 51 -10.47 -18.67 -5.90
N ILE A 52 -10.32 -18.14 -4.69
CA ILE A 52 -9.06 -17.58 -4.20
C ILE A 52 -8.16 -18.73 -3.70
N GLY A 53 -6.98 -18.86 -4.30
CA GLY A 53 -5.93 -19.79 -3.88
C GLY A 53 -4.69 -19.05 -3.37
N LEU A 54 -4.01 -19.62 -2.37
CA LEU A 54 -2.68 -19.17 -1.97
C LEU A 54 -1.65 -19.76 -2.94
N THR A 55 -0.91 -18.90 -3.62
CA THR A 55 0.14 -19.32 -4.55
C THR A 55 1.49 -19.38 -3.85
N ARG A 56 1.81 -18.39 -2.99
CA ARG A 56 3.11 -18.30 -2.31
C ARG A 56 3.04 -17.46 -1.03
N ILE A 57 3.93 -17.73 -0.08
CA ILE A 57 4.20 -16.85 1.06
C ILE A 57 5.62 -16.29 0.90
N ILE A 58 5.76 -14.99 1.06
CA ILE A 58 7.03 -14.28 1.11
C ILE A 58 7.27 -13.88 2.57
N ASN A 59 8.30 -14.44 3.20
CA ASN A 59 8.73 -13.98 4.52
C ASN A 59 9.49 -12.67 4.38
N THR A 60 9.19 -11.71 5.26
CA THR A 60 9.76 -10.37 5.17
C THR A 60 10.58 -10.03 6.43
N THR A 61 11.44 -9.04 6.34
CA THR A 61 12.25 -8.56 7.47
C THR A 61 11.46 -7.59 8.36
N SER A 62 10.54 -6.85 7.76
CA SER A 62 9.69 -5.83 8.40
C SER A 62 8.22 -6.23 8.36
N LYS A 63 7.41 -5.58 9.19
CA LYS A 63 5.94 -5.70 9.14
C LYS A 63 5.42 -4.67 8.16
N PHE A 64 4.48 -5.06 7.30
CA PHE A 64 3.93 -4.17 6.29
C PHE A 64 2.44 -3.91 6.53
N TYR A 65 2.07 -2.64 6.42
CA TYR A 65 0.69 -2.18 6.61
C TYR A 65 -0.03 -2.11 5.26
N SER A 66 0.48 -1.31 4.31
CA SER A 66 -0.08 -1.17 2.97
C SER A 66 0.80 -1.77 1.87
N ILE A 67 0.19 -2.01 0.71
CA ILE A 67 0.85 -2.55 -0.47
C ILE A 67 0.29 -1.92 -1.75
N SER A 68 1.18 -1.59 -2.68
CA SER A 68 0.84 -1.01 -3.97
C SER A 68 1.58 -1.72 -5.09
N CYS A 69 0.96 -1.84 -6.26
CA CYS A 69 1.59 -2.44 -7.43
C CYS A 69 2.56 -1.43 -8.03
N MET A 70 3.82 -1.85 -8.18
CA MET A 70 4.83 -1.10 -8.92
C MET A 70 4.96 -1.63 -10.35
N SER A 71 4.90 -2.96 -10.48
CA SER A 71 4.86 -3.71 -11.73
C SER A 71 4.35 -5.13 -11.42
N PRO A 72 4.04 -5.97 -12.42
CA PRO A 72 3.63 -7.36 -12.18
C PRO A 72 4.61 -8.19 -11.33
N LEU A 73 5.89 -7.78 -11.26
CA LEU A 73 6.93 -8.49 -10.53
C LEU A 73 7.39 -7.76 -9.26
N ARG A 74 6.91 -6.55 -9.00
CA ARG A 74 7.38 -5.70 -7.89
C ARG A 74 6.24 -4.93 -7.25
N MET A 75 6.32 -4.79 -5.94
CA MET A 75 5.37 -4.11 -5.09
C MET A 75 6.11 -3.04 -4.29
N VAL A 76 5.39 -1.98 -3.93
CA VAL A 76 5.79 -1.06 -2.87
C VAL A 76 5.02 -1.42 -1.63
N VAL A 77 5.70 -1.53 -0.50
CA VAL A 77 5.10 -1.85 0.79
C VAL A 77 5.43 -0.76 1.81
N SER A 78 4.44 -0.32 2.58
CA SER A 78 4.67 0.58 3.72
C SER A 78 4.98 -0.23 4.96
N SER A 79 6.08 0.09 5.63
CA SER A 79 6.45 -0.57 6.87
C SER A 79 5.97 0.23 8.08
N TYR A 80 5.74 -0.48 9.18
CA TYR A 80 5.58 0.12 10.50
C TYR A 80 6.45 -0.64 11.51
N ASP A 81 6.78 0.01 12.63
CA ASP A 81 7.84 -0.41 13.56
C ASP A 81 9.23 -0.56 12.87
N ASP A 82 9.46 0.12 11.76
CA ASP A 82 10.73 0.15 11.00
C ASP A 82 11.07 1.60 10.62
N PRO A 83 12.35 2.02 10.68
CA PRO A 83 12.76 3.37 10.31
C PRO A 83 12.70 3.66 8.79
N ARG A 84 12.47 2.66 7.94
CA ARG A 84 12.40 2.80 6.47
C ARG A 84 10.94 2.75 6.00
N PRO A 85 10.22 3.88 5.92
CA PRO A 85 8.76 3.88 5.80
C PRO A 85 8.18 3.15 4.59
N ALA A 86 8.94 3.03 3.50
CA ALA A 86 8.55 2.27 2.33
C ALA A 86 9.72 1.46 1.78
N ARG A 87 9.41 0.27 1.25
CA ARG A 87 10.38 -0.63 0.61
C ARG A 87 9.82 -1.20 -0.68
N MET A 88 10.71 -1.65 -1.56
CA MET A 88 10.35 -2.48 -2.70
C MET A 88 10.40 -3.95 -2.30
N LEU A 89 9.39 -4.70 -2.75
CA LEU A 89 9.30 -6.15 -2.58
C LEU A 89 9.02 -6.80 -3.92
N SER A 90 9.86 -7.72 -4.36
CA SER A 90 9.61 -8.51 -5.55
C SER A 90 8.81 -9.79 -5.25
N VAL A 91 8.13 -10.32 -6.26
CA VAL A 91 7.31 -11.56 -6.14
C VAL A 91 8.13 -12.81 -5.80
N ASP A 92 9.44 -12.77 -6.03
CA ASP A 92 10.40 -13.80 -5.63
C ASP A 92 10.92 -13.64 -4.19
N GLY A 93 10.60 -12.54 -3.53
CA GLY A 93 10.86 -12.28 -2.11
C GLY A 93 12.09 -11.43 -1.82
N VAL A 94 12.64 -10.71 -2.80
CA VAL A 94 13.75 -9.78 -2.58
C VAL A 94 13.21 -8.44 -2.06
N GLU A 95 13.65 -8.05 -0.87
CA GLU A 95 13.41 -6.72 -0.30
C GLU A 95 14.56 -5.77 -0.65
N SER A 96 14.22 -4.58 -1.16
CA SER A 96 15.20 -3.54 -1.50
C SER A 96 14.69 -2.16 -1.13
N ASP A 97 15.62 -1.24 -0.91
CA ASP A 97 15.31 0.17 -0.64
C ASP A 97 15.30 0.94 -1.98
N PHE A 98 14.79 2.17 -1.97
CA PHE A 98 14.76 3.02 -3.16
C PHE A 98 16.08 3.76 -3.33
N ASP A 99 16.83 3.46 -4.39
CA ASP A 99 18.18 4.01 -4.63
C ASP A 99 18.23 5.55 -4.66
N HIS A 100 17.16 6.19 -5.15
CA HIS A 100 17.11 7.64 -5.34
C HIS A 100 16.19 8.36 -4.35
N VAL A 101 15.54 7.66 -3.43
CA VAL A 101 14.58 8.29 -2.51
C VAL A 101 15.16 8.37 -1.11
N THR A 102 15.19 9.57 -0.54
CA THR A 102 15.53 9.77 0.87
C THR A 102 14.26 10.04 1.66
N PHE A 103 13.90 9.07 2.50
CA PHE A 103 12.76 9.20 3.41
C PHE A 103 13.13 9.97 4.68
N PRO A 104 12.16 10.60 5.36
CA PRO A 104 12.36 11.03 6.74
C PRO A 104 12.71 9.83 7.61
N VAL A 105 13.74 9.95 8.45
CA VAL A 105 14.12 8.92 9.42
C VAL A 105 13.13 8.97 10.58
N LYS A 106 12.02 8.24 10.43
CA LYS A 106 10.93 8.18 11.40
C LYS A 106 10.36 6.76 11.42
N THR A 107 10.18 6.22 12.61
CA THR A 107 9.48 4.96 12.83
C THR A 107 8.01 5.26 13.04
N TYR A 108 7.17 4.71 12.16
CA TYR A 108 5.71 4.87 12.23
C TYR A 108 5.07 3.69 12.93
N THR A 109 4.00 3.94 13.68
CA THR A 109 3.07 2.92 14.14
C THR A 109 1.98 2.67 13.09
N ILE A 110 1.10 1.69 13.35
CA ILE A 110 -0.04 1.40 12.47
C ILE A 110 -0.92 2.66 12.33
N ASP A 111 -1.41 2.91 11.11
CA ASP A 111 -2.26 4.07 10.74
C ASP A 111 -1.59 5.46 10.87
N GLU A 112 -0.28 5.54 11.12
CA GLU A 112 0.47 6.81 11.11
C GLU A 112 1.01 7.18 9.72
N SER A 113 1.25 6.17 8.89
CA SER A 113 1.73 6.34 7.54
C SER A 113 1.24 5.22 6.64
N MET A 114 0.99 5.58 5.39
CA MET A 114 0.64 4.67 4.31
C MET A 114 1.36 5.15 3.06
N CYS A 115 1.75 4.22 2.20
CA CYS A 115 2.25 4.56 0.88
C CYS A 115 1.37 3.99 -0.24
N THR A 116 1.30 4.72 -1.35
CA THR A 116 0.72 4.27 -2.62
C THR A 116 1.65 4.63 -3.78
N TYR A 117 1.57 3.90 -4.88
CA TYR A 117 2.46 4.06 -6.02
C TYR A 117 1.68 4.30 -7.31
N VAL A 118 1.94 5.43 -7.96
CA VAL A 118 1.39 5.80 -9.27
C VAL A 118 2.36 5.31 -10.34
N GLN A 119 2.10 4.11 -10.87
CA GLN A 119 2.99 3.40 -11.78
C GLN A 119 3.34 4.19 -13.05
N SER A 120 2.34 4.78 -13.69
CA SER A 120 2.47 5.59 -14.93
C SER A 120 3.43 6.77 -14.81
N LYS A 121 3.74 7.21 -13.57
CA LYS A 121 4.56 8.38 -13.26
C LYS A 121 5.80 8.04 -12.45
N ASN A 122 6.00 6.77 -12.13
CA ASN A 122 7.02 6.31 -11.19
C ASN A 122 7.03 7.11 -9.89
N THR A 123 5.84 7.38 -9.34
CA THR A 123 5.67 8.29 -8.22
C THR A 123 5.18 7.54 -6.99
N LEU A 124 5.97 7.62 -5.91
CA LEU A 124 5.62 7.13 -4.59
C LEU A 124 5.01 8.27 -3.77
N VAL A 125 3.83 8.04 -3.21
CA VAL A 125 3.22 8.96 -2.25
C VAL A 125 3.22 8.32 -0.87
N LEU A 126 3.64 9.09 0.13
CA LEU A 126 3.74 8.68 1.52
C LEU A 126 2.99 9.69 2.39
N THR A 127 2.03 9.25 3.19
CA THR A 127 1.37 10.10 4.18
C THR A 127 2.16 10.09 5.48
N ASP A 128 2.28 11.24 6.14
CA ASP A 128 2.77 11.35 7.52
C ASP A 128 1.74 12.11 8.35
N ARG A 129 1.01 11.34 9.17
CA ARG A 129 -0.11 11.84 9.94
C ARG A 129 0.31 12.95 10.90
N ASP A 130 1.35 12.70 11.68
CA ASP A 130 1.76 13.61 12.76
C ASP A 130 2.51 14.83 12.21
N ALA A 131 3.23 14.68 11.10
CA ALA A 131 3.81 15.82 10.40
C ALA A 131 2.78 16.62 9.59
N HIS A 132 1.52 16.16 9.52
CA HIS A 132 0.45 16.75 8.71
C HIS A 132 0.87 16.99 7.26
N THR A 133 1.61 16.03 6.70
CA THR A 133 2.29 16.18 5.42
C THR A 133 2.04 14.98 4.52
N VAL A 134 1.88 15.23 3.24
CA VAL A 134 1.94 14.19 2.20
C VAL A 134 3.23 14.39 1.43
N TYR A 135 4.10 13.40 1.42
CA TYR A 135 5.33 13.42 0.64
C TYR A 135 5.11 12.74 -0.70
N ILE A 136 5.58 13.37 -1.76
CA ILE A 136 5.54 12.84 -3.12
C ILE A 136 6.97 12.70 -3.61
N TYR A 137 7.33 11.51 -4.06
CA TYR A 137 8.67 11.15 -4.52
C TYR A 137 8.62 10.61 -5.94
N ASN A 138 9.44 11.14 -6.83
CA ASN A 138 9.72 10.48 -8.09
C ASN A 138 10.84 9.46 -7.86
N THR A 139 10.54 8.17 -8.06
CA THR A 139 11.46 7.09 -7.71
C THR A 139 12.58 6.87 -8.72
N VAL A 140 12.54 7.55 -9.87
CA VAL A 140 13.55 7.44 -10.92
C VAL A 140 14.63 8.50 -10.78
N ASN A 141 14.26 9.75 -10.54
CA ASN A 141 15.21 10.86 -10.44
C ASN A 141 15.43 11.34 -8.99
N GLY A 142 14.68 10.80 -8.03
CA GLY A 142 14.82 11.10 -6.61
C GLY A 142 14.26 12.44 -6.16
N THR A 143 13.56 13.17 -7.04
CA THR A 143 12.95 14.44 -6.63
C THR A 143 11.84 14.18 -5.62
N SER A 144 11.72 15.09 -4.65
CA SER A 144 10.72 14.99 -3.60
C SER A 144 10.00 16.33 -3.40
N ARG A 145 8.75 16.25 -2.96
CA ARG A 145 7.94 17.40 -2.59
C ARG A 145 7.13 17.07 -1.34
N ALA A 146 7.15 17.99 -0.39
CA ALA A 146 6.27 17.94 0.79
C ALA A 146 5.04 18.80 0.52
N VAL A 147 3.87 18.18 0.50
CA VAL A 147 2.59 18.87 0.38
C VAL A 147 2.09 19.18 1.78
N THR A 148 2.15 20.45 2.14
CA THR A 148 1.57 20.99 3.36
C THR A 148 0.41 21.90 2.97
N ASN A 149 -0.78 21.59 3.46
CA ASN A 149 -1.97 22.40 3.22
C ASN A 149 -2.75 22.48 4.52
N LYS A 150 -3.21 23.68 4.90
CA LYS A 150 -3.99 23.89 6.13
C LYS A 150 -5.23 22.98 6.22
N ASN A 151 -5.74 22.53 5.07
CA ASN A 151 -6.88 21.65 4.98
C ASN A 151 -6.54 20.15 5.02
N ILE A 152 -5.28 19.79 4.78
CA ILE A 152 -4.74 18.42 4.86
C ILE A 152 -4.05 18.30 6.22
N ARG A 153 -4.80 17.86 7.23
CA ARG A 153 -4.31 17.64 8.59
C ARG A 153 -4.50 16.17 8.93
N GLU A 154 -3.47 15.55 9.50
CA GLU A 154 -3.49 14.12 9.81
C GLU A 154 -3.81 13.21 8.59
N PRO A 155 -3.09 13.34 7.46
CA PRO A 155 -3.27 12.40 6.36
C PRO A 155 -2.83 11.01 6.83
N SER A 156 -3.70 10.01 6.74
CA SER A 156 -3.40 8.65 7.27
C SER A 156 -3.35 7.56 6.22
N CYS A 157 -4.06 7.75 5.09
CA CYS A 157 -4.12 6.77 4.01
C CYS A 157 -4.05 7.47 2.65
N ALA A 158 -3.51 6.79 1.65
CA ALA A 158 -3.51 7.26 0.27
C ALA A 158 -3.77 6.11 -0.71
N CYS A 159 -4.49 6.39 -1.79
CA CYS A 159 -4.64 5.47 -2.91
C CYS A 159 -4.56 6.22 -4.24
N VAL A 160 -4.22 5.49 -5.31
CA VAL A 160 -4.21 6.03 -6.67
C VAL A 160 -5.64 6.38 -7.08
N GLY A 161 -5.85 7.63 -7.45
CA GLY A 161 -7.08 8.15 -8.03
C GLY A 161 -7.08 8.05 -9.56
N PRO A 162 -8.18 8.46 -10.21
CA PRO A 162 -8.25 8.50 -11.67
C PRO A 162 -7.23 9.48 -12.28
N ASN A 163 -6.82 9.25 -13.53
CA ASN A 163 -5.93 10.17 -14.27
C ASN A 163 -4.61 10.49 -13.53
N ASP A 164 -3.97 9.49 -12.94
CA ASP A 164 -2.69 9.64 -12.22
C ASP A 164 -2.76 10.65 -11.07
N THR A 165 -3.90 10.72 -10.39
CA THR A 165 -4.07 11.53 -9.17
C THR A 165 -3.94 10.67 -7.94
N VAL A 166 -3.98 11.28 -6.76
CA VAL A 166 -3.94 10.58 -5.48
C VAL A 166 -5.08 11.06 -4.60
N LEU A 167 -5.80 10.11 -4.02
CA LEU A 167 -6.82 10.35 -3.01
C LEU A 167 -6.18 10.12 -1.65
N VAL A 168 -6.30 11.10 -0.75
CA VAL A 168 -5.71 11.04 0.59
C VAL A 168 -6.81 11.17 1.62
N TYR A 169 -6.93 10.18 2.50
CA TYR A 169 -7.86 10.26 3.62
C TYR A 169 -7.28 11.13 4.74
N ILE A 170 -8.08 12.12 5.15
CA ILE A 170 -7.76 13.15 6.13
C ILE A 170 -8.48 12.79 7.43
N LYS A 171 -7.74 12.19 8.37
CA LYS A 171 -8.31 11.53 9.55
C LYS A 171 -9.10 12.48 10.44
N ASN A 172 -8.56 13.66 10.71
CA ASN A 172 -9.16 14.61 11.65
C ASN A 172 -10.47 15.24 11.15
N LYS A 173 -10.70 15.24 9.84
CA LYS A 173 -11.88 15.84 9.18
C LYS A 173 -12.84 14.80 8.61
N HIS A 174 -12.48 13.52 8.64
CA HIS A 174 -13.23 12.46 7.97
C HIS A 174 -13.53 12.82 6.49
N ALA A 175 -12.49 13.25 5.79
CA ALA A 175 -12.58 13.77 4.43
C ALA A 175 -11.58 13.07 3.51
N ILE A 176 -11.82 13.12 2.20
CA ILE A 176 -10.84 12.73 1.18
C ILE A 176 -10.38 13.99 0.46
N ALA A 177 -9.07 14.21 0.42
CA ALA A 177 -8.46 15.20 -0.43
C ALA A 177 -8.05 14.57 -1.77
N HIS A 178 -8.34 15.24 -2.88
CA HIS A 178 -7.93 14.84 -4.21
C HIS A 178 -6.72 15.67 -4.64
N LEU A 179 -5.57 15.02 -4.86
CA LEU A 179 -4.31 15.67 -5.18
C LEU A 179 -3.81 15.27 -6.57
N THR A 180 -3.15 16.19 -7.26
CA THR A 180 -2.27 15.84 -8.38
C THR A 180 -1.00 15.18 -7.87
N ILE A 181 -0.27 14.48 -8.74
CA ILE A 181 1.11 14.00 -8.46
C ILE A 181 2.11 15.14 -8.25
N ASP A 182 1.78 16.36 -8.66
CA ASP A 182 2.56 17.54 -8.34
C ASP A 182 2.18 18.10 -6.95
N GLY A 183 1.17 17.53 -6.28
CA GLY A 183 0.78 17.92 -4.93
C GLY A 183 -0.17 19.12 -4.88
N ASP A 184 -0.74 19.52 -6.02
CA ASP A 184 -1.82 20.50 -6.05
C ASP A 184 -3.10 19.85 -5.52
N VAL A 185 -3.79 20.54 -4.62
CA VAL A 185 -5.08 20.08 -4.09
C VAL A 185 -6.17 20.51 -5.05
N LEU A 186 -6.79 19.54 -5.71
CA LEU A 186 -7.88 19.76 -6.66
C LEU A 186 -9.19 20.06 -5.92
N ASP A 187 -9.54 19.18 -4.98
CA ASP A 187 -10.71 19.33 -4.13
C ASP A 187 -10.56 18.58 -2.80
N ILE A 188 -11.51 18.81 -1.89
CA ILE A 188 -11.64 18.07 -0.64
C ILE A 188 -13.11 17.74 -0.43
N LEU A 189 -13.43 16.45 -0.47
CA LEU A 189 -14.74 15.89 -0.22
C LEU A 189 -14.92 15.66 1.29
N ILE A 190 -15.81 16.43 1.90
CA ILE A 190 -16.13 16.39 3.34
C ILE A 190 -17.42 15.57 3.55
N ASN A 191 -17.53 14.90 4.70
CA ASN A 191 -18.67 14.09 5.13
C ASN A 191 -18.81 12.77 4.36
N LEU A 192 -17.74 11.98 4.33
CA LEU A 192 -17.90 10.55 4.06
C LEU A 192 -18.55 9.95 5.29
N VAL A 193 -19.87 9.74 5.20
CA VAL A 193 -20.59 8.91 6.17
C VAL A 193 -20.10 7.49 5.92
N VAL A 194 -19.17 7.03 6.77
CA VAL A 194 -18.72 5.64 6.81
C VAL A 194 -19.62 4.86 7.76
#